data_AF-A0A4T0BU23-F1
#
_entry.id   AF-A0A4T0BU23-F1
#
_cell.length_a   1.000
_cell.length_b   1.000
_cell.length_c   1.000
_cell.angle_alpha   90.00
_cell.angle_beta   90.00
_cell.angle_gamma   90.00
#
_symmetry.space_group_name_H-M   'P 1'
#
loop_
_entity.id
_entity.type
_entity.pdbx_description
1 polymer ?
#
loop_
_entity_poly.entity_id
_entity_poly.type
_entity_poly.pdbx_seq_one_letter_code
_entity_poly.pdbx_strand_id
1 'polypeptide(L)'
;MSMKAAYEILGYPTYHWVSMMENPRDLDLWTSALTRKYDDNNNPYTLAEWDALLGDVSAVTDSPVNAFAPELIAAYPHAKVVLVERDTESWYKSFEKNRRLRDLL
;
A
#
# COMPACT_ATOMS: atom_id res chain seq x y z
N MET A 1 1.82 -9.43 5.38
CA MET A 1 3.13 -9.84 5.94
C MET A 1 3.89 -10.84 5.09
N SER A 2 3.34 -12.01 4.70
CA SER A 2 4.14 -13.04 3.98
C SER A 2 4.79 -12.55 2.69
N MET A 3 4.06 -11.78 1.86
CA MET A 3 4.63 -11.20 0.64
C MET A 3 5.73 -10.17 0.92
N LYS A 4 5.52 -9.29 1.91
CA LYS A 4 6.58 -8.37 2.37
C LYS A 4 7.84 -9.16 2.73
N ALA A 5 7.71 -10.17 3.59
CA ALA A 5 8.85 -11.00 4.00
C ALA A 5 9.54 -11.70 2.81
N ALA A 6 8.77 -12.21 1.85
CA ALA A 6 9.34 -12.83 0.65
C ALA A 6 10.16 -11.83 -0.19
N TYR A 7 9.68 -10.61 -0.38
CA TYR A 7 10.43 -9.58 -1.10
C TYR A 7 11.68 -9.11 -0.36
N GLU A 8 11.60 -8.96 0.97
CA GLU A 8 12.78 -8.66 1.80
C GLU A 8 13.85 -9.77 1.70
N ILE A 9 13.45 -11.05 1.70
CA ILE A 9 14.36 -12.19 1.49
C ILE A 9 15.06 -12.10 0.12
N LEU A 10 14.35 -11.63 -0.90
CA LEU A 10 14.90 -11.42 -2.25
C LEU A 10 15.74 -10.14 -2.36
N GLY A 11 15.90 -9.38 -1.29
CA GLY A 11 16.69 -8.15 -1.26
C GLY A 11 15.95 -6.90 -1.75
N TYR A 12 14.61 -6.92 -1.78
CA TYR A 12 13.79 -5.76 -2.10
C TYR A 12 13.21 -5.13 -0.81
N PRO A 13 13.73 -3.97 -0.36
CA PRO A 13 13.10 -3.22 0.72
C PRO A 13 11.63 -2.96 0.36
N THR A 14 10.71 -3.31 1.26
CA THR A 14 9.29 -3.39 0.94
C THR A 14 8.43 -2.58 1.91
N TYR A 15 7.64 -1.65 1.34
CA TYR A 15 6.60 -0.93 2.08
C TYR A 15 5.38 -1.82 2.33
N HIS A 16 4.81 -1.72 3.53
CA HIS A 16 3.60 -2.43 3.94
C HIS A 16 2.82 -1.54 4.92
N TRP A 17 1.54 -1.82 5.20
CA TRP A 17 0.74 -0.96 6.11
C TRP A 17 1.39 -0.68 7.46
N VAL A 18 2.19 -1.63 7.96
CA VAL A 18 2.91 -1.50 9.25
C VAL A 18 4.02 -0.46 9.20
N SER A 19 4.55 -0.13 8.01
CA SER A 19 5.56 0.92 7.82
C SER A 19 5.05 2.30 8.23
N MET A 20 3.74 2.56 8.09
CA MET A 20 3.12 3.78 8.61
C MET A 20 3.19 3.89 10.14
N MET A 21 3.33 2.78 10.87
CA MET A 21 3.54 2.81 12.31
C MET A 21 4.98 3.18 12.68
N GLU A 22 5.93 2.87 11.80
CA GLU A 22 7.35 3.16 11.97
C GLU A 22 7.67 4.61 11.56
N ASN A 23 6.96 5.13 10.56
CA ASN A 23 7.03 6.53 10.15
C ASN A 23 5.63 7.17 10.09
N PRO A 24 5.10 7.70 11.21
CA PRO A 24 3.77 8.30 11.27
C PRO A 24 3.56 9.48 10.31
N ARG A 25 4.63 10.13 9.83
CA ARG A 25 4.53 11.22 8.84
C ARG A 25 4.00 10.75 7.49
N ASP A 26 4.13 9.46 7.18
CA ASP A 26 3.55 8.88 5.98
C ASP A 26 2.02 8.99 6.00
N LEU A 27 1.39 9.06 7.17
CA LEU A 27 -0.06 9.24 7.29
C LEU A 27 -0.54 10.55 6.66
N ASP A 28 0.26 11.62 6.75
CA ASP A 28 -0.08 12.92 6.16
C ASP A 28 -0.06 12.84 4.63
N LEU A 29 0.97 12.18 4.07
CA LEU A 29 1.12 11.95 2.63
C LEU A 29 0.03 11.01 2.10
N TRP A 30 -0.25 9.91 2.81
CA TRP A 30 -1.33 9.00 2.43
C TRP A 30 -2.71 9.65 2.51
N THR A 31 -2.96 10.46 3.53
CA THR A 31 -4.22 11.23 3.65
C THR A 31 -4.35 12.19 2.48
N SER A 32 -3.30 12.94 2.17
CA SER A 32 -3.27 13.84 1.02
C SER A 32 -3.52 13.11 -0.31
N ALA A 33 -2.88 11.95 -0.53
CA ALA A 33 -3.09 11.14 -1.73
C ALA A 33 -4.54 10.63 -1.85
N LEU A 34 -5.12 10.15 -0.75
CA LEU A 34 -6.50 9.65 -0.71
C LEU A 34 -7.52 10.76 -0.94
N THR A 35 -7.39 11.90 -0.24
CA THR A 35 -8.24 13.08 -0.46
C THR A 35 -8.15 13.54 -1.91
N ARG A 36 -6.95 13.57 -2.49
CA ARG A 36 -6.78 13.99 -3.88
C ARG A 36 -7.44 13.05 -4.89
N LYS A 37 -7.36 11.74 -4.64
CA LYS A 37 -7.99 10.72 -5.49
C LYS A 37 -9.51 10.76 -5.40
N TYR A 38 -10.08 10.85 -4.20
CA TYR A 38 -11.50 10.63 -3.99
C TYR A 38 -12.33 11.91 -3.80
N ASP A 39 -11.74 12.97 -3.26
CA ASP A 39 -12.45 14.19 -2.85
C ASP A 39 -12.09 15.43 -3.70
N ASP A 40 -10.91 15.47 -4.33
CA ASP A 40 -10.41 16.61 -5.13
C ASP A 40 -10.40 16.32 -6.63
N ASN A 41 -11.55 15.94 -7.20
CA ASN A 41 -11.73 15.74 -8.64
C ASN A 41 -10.67 14.83 -9.31
N ASN A 42 -10.15 13.84 -8.58
CA ASN A 42 -9.11 12.92 -9.05
C ASN A 42 -7.82 13.65 -9.49
N ASN A 43 -7.32 14.57 -8.65
CA ASN A 43 -6.07 15.30 -8.84
C ASN A 43 -4.85 14.39 -8.53
N PRO A 44 -4.24 13.71 -9.51
CA PRO A 44 -3.33 12.60 -9.21
C PRO A 44 -1.99 13.09 -8.64
N TYR A 45 -1.43 12.33 -7.70
CA TYR A 45 -0.06 12.54 -7.21
C TYR A 45 0.95 12.51 -8.37
N THR A 46 1.93 13.39 -8.29
CA THR A 46 3.10 13.43 -9.18
C THR A 46 4.12 12.38 -8.79
N LEU A 47 5.05 12.06 -9.69
CA LEU A 47 6.16 11.14 -9.40
C LEU A 47 6.99 11.61 -8.19
N ALA A 48 7.25 12.91 -8.06
CA ALA A 48 8.02 13.44 -6.95
C ALA A 48 7.30 13.25 -5.60
N GLU A 49 5.97 13.34 -5.58
CA GLU A 49 5.17 13.08 -4.38
C GLU A 49 5.13 11.59 -4.05
N TRP A 50 5.10 10.72 -5.07
CA TRP A 50 5.26 9.28 -4.87
C TRP A 50 6.66 8.92 -4.35
N ASP A 51 7.71 9.50 -4.92
CA ASP A 51 9.09 9.27 -4.47
C ASP A 51 9.33 9.77 -3.05
N ALA A 52 8.66 10.86 -2.63
CA ALA A 52 8.72 11.32 -1.25
C ALA A 52 8.14 10.32 -0.24
N LEU A 53 7.23 9.44 -0.69
CA LEU A 53 6.55 8.45 0.14
C LEU A 53 7.13 7.04 0.01
N LEU A 54 7.57 6.67 -1.20
CA LEU A 54 7.92 5.31 -1.60
C LEU A 54 9.29 5.21 -2.29
N GLY A 55 10.01 6.33 -2.47
CA GLY A 55 11.28 6.36 -3.22
C GLY A 55 12.41 5.57 -2.57
N ASP A 56 12.30 5.28 -1.26
CA ASP A 56 13.30 4.51 -0.50
C ASP A 56 13.03 3.00 -0.51
N VAL A 57 11.95 2.53 -1.14
CA VAL A 57 11.61 1.10 -1.24
C VAL A 57 11.63 0.61 -2.70
N SER A 58 11.81 -0.70 -2.87
CA SER A 58 11.80 -1.36 -4.18
C SER A 58 10.53 -2.17 -4.44
N ALA A 59 9.71 -2.39 -3.41
CA ALA A 59 8.44 -3.07 -3.52
C ALA A 59 7.41 -2.49 -2.55
N VAL A 60 6.14 -2.70 -2.85
CA VAL A 60 5.01 -2.21 -2.05
C VAL A 60 3.95 -3.29 -1.94
N THR A 61 3.29 -3.37 -0.78
CA THR A 61 2.24 -4.36 -0.51
C THR A 61 1.19 -3.79 0.44
N ASP A 62 -0.01 -4.37 0.41
CA ASP A 62 -1.12 -4.05 1.31
C ASP A 62 -1.69 -2.61 1.16
N SER A 63 -2.50 -2.18 2.13
CA SER A 63 -3.13 -0.86 2.13
C SER A 63 -2.21 0.21 2.74
N PRO A 64 -2.29 1.46 2.29
CA PRO A 64 -3.23 2.02 1.30
C PRO A 64 -2.77 1.91 -0.16
N VAL A 65 -1.54 1.44 -0.41
CA VAL A 65 -0.91 1.36 -1.74
C VAL A 65 -1.81 0.69 -2.79
N ASN A 66 -2.49 -0.41 -2.42
CA ASN A 66 -3.38 -1.15 -3.31
C ASN A 66 -4.49 -0.30 -3.98
N ALA A 67 -4.94 0.78 -3.32
CA ALA A 67 -5.93 1.70 -3.88
C ALA A 67 -5.39 2.57 -5.03
N PHE A 68 -4.06 2.64 -5.20
CA PHE A 68 -3.37 3.47 -6.18
C PHE A 68 -2.68 2.66 -7.28
N ALA A 69 -3.10 1.41 -7.52
CA ALA A 69 -2.45 0.55 -8.51
C ALA A 69 -2.36 1.20 -9.92
N PRO A 70 -3.42 1.81 -10.49
CA PRO A 70 -3.31 2.48 -11.79
C PRO A 70 -2.30 3.63 -11.80
N GLU A 71 -2.29 4.47 -10.76
CA GLU A 71 -1.39 5.62 -10.62
C GLU A 71 0.06 5.19 -10.49
N LEU A 72 0.32 4.16 -9.67
CA LEU A 72 1.67 3.64 -9.45
C LEU A 72 2.20 2.89 -10.68
N ILE A 73 1.34 2.19 -11.44
CA ILE A 73 1.72 1.60 -12.73
C ILE A 73 2.12 2.68 -13.73
N ALA A 74 1.39 3.81 -13.76
CA ALA A 74 1.72 4.92 -14.63
C ALA A 74 3.00 5.65 -14.19
N ALA A 75 3.19 5.85 -12.88
CA ALA A 75 4.36 6.52 -12.30
C ALA A 75 5.65 5.68 -12.43
N TYR A 76 5.55 4.36 -12.27
CA TYR A 76 6.66 3.41 -12.31
C TYR A 76 6.46 2.36 -13.40
N PRO A 77 6.55 2.72 -14.70
CA PRO A 77 6.17 1.84 -15.82
C PRO A 77 7.06 0.59 -15.97
N HIS A 78 8.22 0.56 -15.31
CA HIS A 78 9.12 -0.59 -15.29
C HIS A 78 8.90 -1.51 -14.08
N ALA A 79 8.08 -1.11 -13.11
CA ALA A 79 7.73 -1.96 -11.98
C ALA A 79 6.87 -3.14 -12.44
N LYS A 80 7.11 -4.32 -11.85
CA LYS A 80 6.29 -5.50 -12.09
C LYS A 80 5.11 -5.51 -11.13
N VAL A 81 3.94 -5.92 -11.62
CA VAL A 81 2.72 -6.05 -10.81
C VAL A 81 2.49 -7.51 -10.46
N VAL A 82 2.29 -7.80 -9.17
CA VAL A 82 1.94 -9.13 -8.66
C VAL A 82 0.57 -9.05 -7.99
N LEU A 83 -0.42 -9.71 -8.57
CA LEU A 83 -1.74 -9.89 -7.97
C LEU A 83 -1.74 -11.20 -7.16
N VAL A 84 -2.00 -11.10 -5.86
CA VAL A 84 -2.12 -12.27 -4.98
C VAL A 84 -3.59 -12.57 -4.76
N GLU A 85 -4.03 -13.72 -5.24
CA GLU A 85 -5.42 -14.13 -5.21
C GLU A 85 -5.66 -15.25 -4.20
N ARG A 86 -6.91 -15.34 -3.73
CA ARG A 86 -7.41 -16.41 -2.88
C ARG A 86 -8.92 -16.50 -3.03
N ASP A 87 -9.49 -17.61 -2.56
CA ASP A 87 -10.95 -17.74 -2.43
C ASP A 87 -11.55 -16.59 -1.60
N THR A 88 -12.57 -15.93 -2.15
CA THR A 88 -13.20 -14.72 -1.61
C THR A 88 -13.84 -14.96 -0.25
N GLU A 89 -14.55 -16.08 -0.08
CA GLU A 89 -15.23 -16.40 1.17
C GLU A 89 -14.22 -16.67 2.30
N SER A 90 -13.17 -17.43 1.98
CA SER A 90 -12.06 -17.67 2.90
C SER A 90 -11.33 -16.37 3.26
N TRP A 91 -11.13 -15.47 2.30
CA TRP A 91 -10.56 -14.13 2.54
C TRP A 91 -11.43 -13.33 3.48
N TYR A 92 -12.73 -13.23 3.21
CA TYR A 92 -13.64 -12.42 4.00
C TYR A 92 -13.70 -12.89 5.46
N LYS A 93 -13.79 -14.22 5.69
CA LYS A 93 -13.71 -14.80 7.04
C LYS A 93 -12.41 -14.43 7.77
N SER A 94 -11.29 -14.47 7.05
CA SER A 94 -9.98 -14.08 7.61
C SER A 94 -9.90 -12.58 7.91
N PHE A 95 -10.46 -11.74 7.04
CA PHE A 95 -10.48 -10.29 7.19
C PHE A 95 -11.34 -9.87 8.38
N GLU A 96 -12.57 -10.37 8.49
CA GLU A 96 -13.48 -10.08 9.60
C GLU A 96 -12.91 -10.51 10.95
N LYS A 97 -12.26 -11.67 11.02
CA LYS A 97 -11.58 -12.13 12.24
C LYS A 97 -10.51 -11.13 12.69
N ASN A 98 -9.72 -10.62 11.76
CA ASN A 98 -8.67 -9.64 12.05
C ASN A 98 -9.24 -8.26 12.42
N ARG A 99 -10.37 -7.86 11.82
CA ARG A 99 -11.06 -6.59 12.13
C ARG A 99 -11.58 -6.57 13.57
N ARG A 100 -12.28 -7.63 14.00
CA ARG A 100 -12.87 -7.71 15.35
C ARG A 100 -11.86 -7.70 16.49
N LEU A 101 -10.62 -8.14 16.24
CA LEU A 101 -9.54 -8.07 17.22
C LEU A 101 -9.07 -6.62 17.45
N ARG A 102 -9.31 -5.70 16.51
CA ARG A 102 -8.95 -4.29 16.64
C ARG A 102 -10.01 -3.46 17.38
N ASP A 103 -11.27 -3.91 17.39
CA ASP A 103 -12.37 -3.24 18.12
C ASP A 103 -12.37 -3.55 19.63
N LEU A 104 -11.46 -4.40 20.12
CA LEU A 104 -11.33 -4.84 21.52
C LEU A 104 -10.12 -4.21 22.25
N LEU A 105 -9.44 -3.26 21.61
CA LEU A 105 -8.35 -2.43 22.15
C LEU A 105 -8.74 -0.96 22.04
#